data_AF-A0AA97H0J8-F1
#
_entry.id   AF-A0AA97H0J8-F1
#
_cell.length_a   1.000
_cell.length_b   1.000
_cell.length_c   1.000
_cell.angle_alpha   90.00
_cell.angle_beta   90.00
_cell.angle_gamma   90.00
#
_symmetry.space_group_name_H-M   'P 1'
#
loop_
_entity.id
_entity.type
_entity.pdbx_description
1 polymer ?
#
loop_
_entity_poly.entity_id
_entity_poly.type
_entity_poly.pdbx_seq_one_letter_code
_entity_poly.pdbx_strand_id
1 'polypeptide(L)'
;MGCLAAAVAVAVGCGAAVAAQTPAQAVKIQMNGKPVAVENVSKAGLTQSANIRQAAADNAGNRYAVDAQNRLVLYQNADNSNALPFRLQSVKTDKAVETSVKELFSSTNIPHLQDFQVDNSANYAEPTMKELTRKVGTGEEDSITVKFDTSGNVQYASITYFTENDERIADAKKAELDQKAQAYIDSQLAQQKQAKPNEEVTATVAAKKYTLRGNTITGGYSIVFQSAAKGQPDAAVKWGDAQSFTVSK
;
A
#
# COMPACT_ATOMS: atom_id res chain seq x y z
N MET A 1 68.81 -13.53 44.15
CA MET A 1 67.95 -12.35 43.92
C MET A 1 68.32 -11.82 42.54
N GLY A 2 67.60 -12.02 41.44
CA GLY A 2 66.18 -12.32 41.24
C GLY A 2 65.47 -11.10 40.64
N CYS A 3 65.52 -10.94 39.32
CA CYS A 3 64.59 -10.15 38.47
C CYS A 3 64.95 -10.48 37.01
N LEU A 4 64.34 -11.48 36.37
CA LEU A 4 63.07 -11.46 35.61
C LEU A 4 62.99 -10.39 34.51
N ALA A 5 62.79 -10.90 33.29
CA ALA A 5 62.79 -10.24 32.00
C ALA A 5 61.48 -9.52 31.68
N ALA A 6 61.52 -8.62 30.70
CA ALA A 6 60.39 -8.37 29.80
C ALA A 6 60.89 -7.83 28.45
N ALA A 7 60.68 -8.62 27.39
CA ALA A 7 60.83 -8.21 26.01
C ALA A 7 59.57 -7.43 25.59
N VAL A 8 59.74 -6.26 24.99
CA VAL A 8 58.65 -5.47 24.41
C VAL A 8 58.59 -5.79 22.91
N ALA A 9 57.53 -6.47 22.49
CA ALA A 9 57.17 -6.65 21.08
C ALA A 9 56.32 -5.45 20.64
N VAL A 10 56.79 -4.71 19.63
CA VAL A 10 55.99 -3.66 18.97
C VAL A 10 55.29 -4.28 17.78
N ALA A 11 53.98 -4.48 17.90
CA ALA A 11 53.12 -4.88 16.79
C ALA A 11 52.70 -3.62 16.00
N VAL A 12 53.11 -3.53 14.73
CA VAL A 12 52.64 -2.53 13.78
C VAL A 12 51.34 -3.05 13.16
N GLY A 13 50.21 -2.55 13.63
CA GLY A 13 48.90 -2.83 13.07
C GLY A 13 48.57 -1.88 11.92
N CYS A 14 48.31 -2.43 10.72
CA CYS A 14 47.70 -1.71 9.61
C CYS A 14 46.26 -1.34 9.95
N GLY A 15 45.99 -0.05 10.18
CA GLY A 15 44.64 0.49 10.30
C GLY A 15 44.03 0.68 8.92
N ALA A 16 43.12 -0.21 8.52
CA ALA A 16 42.18 0.09 7.45
C ALA A 16 41.20 1.16 7.96
N ALA A 17 41.18 2.32 7.31
CA ALA A 17 40.22 3.37 7.58
C ALA A 17 38.81 2.86 7.21
N VAL A 18 38.05 2.45 8.23
CA VAL A 18 36.62 2.22 8.11
C VAL A 18 35.99 3.57 7.84
N ALA A 19 35.50 3.78 6.61
CA ALA A 19 34.71 4.95 6.27
C ALA A 19 33.55 5.04 7.26
N ALA A 20 33.56 6.09 8.09
CA ALA A 20 32.47 6.37 8.99
C ALA A 20 31.21 6.56 8.15
N GLN A 21 30.33 5.55 8.16
CA GLN A 21 28.98 5.70 7.65
C GLN A 21 28.33 6.80 8.46
N THR A 22 28.04 7.93 7.81
CA THR A 22 27.21 8.98 8.38
C THR A 22 25.92 8.30 8.85
N PRO A 23 25.58 8.37 10.16
CA PRO A 23 24.38 7.70 10.65
C PRO A 23 23.18 8.20 9.84
N ALA A 24 22.37 7.26 9.35
CA ALA A 24 21.12 7.57 8.67
C ALA A 24 20.33 8.56 9.54
N GLN A 25 19.99 9.73 8.99
CA GLN A 25 19.29 10.77 9.73
C GLN A 25 17.99 10.20 10.30
N ALA A 26 17.80 10.30 11.62
CA ALA A 26 16.59 9.85 12.28
C ALA A 26 15.38 10.58 11.71
N VAL A 27 14.39 9.82 11.24
CA VAL A 27 13.12 10.37 10.77
C VAL A 27 12.38 10.98 11.95
N LYS A 28 11.82 12.16 11.71
CA LYS A 28 10.90 12.86 12.61
C LYS A 28 9.48 12.73 12.10
N ILE A 29 8.60 12.05 12.83
CA ILE A 29 7.15 12.14 12.62
C ILE A 29 6.66 13.31 13.47
N GLN A 30 5.81 14.19 12.92
CA GLN A 30 5.21 15.27 13.71
C GLN A 30 4.05 14.72 14.54
N MET A 31 4.15 14.85 15.86
CA MET A 31 3.08 14.56 16.81
C MET A 31 2.69 15.86 17.51
N ASN A 32 1.44 16.30 17.41
CA ASN A 32 0.95 17.54 18.03
C ASN A 32 1.83 18.77 17.72
N GLY A 33 2.33 18.87 16.48
CA GLY A 33 3.21 19.96 16.04
C GLY A 33 4.66 19.89 16.56
N LYS A 34 5.09 18.80 17.22
CA LYS A 34 6.48 18.58 17.63
C LYS A 34 7.06 17.33 16.96
N PRO A 35 8.28 17.42 16.38
CA PRO A 35 8.95 16.27 15.78
C PRO A 35 9.40 15.27 16.85
N VAL A 36 9.11 13.98 16.66
CA VAL A 36 9.62 12.89 17.51
C VAL A 36 10.39 11.87 16.69
N ALA A 37 11.55 11.47 17.20
CA ALA A 37 12.43 10.48 16.58
C ALA A 37 11.90 9.06 16.79
N VAL A 38 11.89 8.27 15.71
CA VAL A 38 11.35 6.88 15.67
C VAL A 38 12.03 5.92 16.66
N GLU A 39 13.27 6.19 17.06
CA GLU A 39 14.06 5.35 17.97
C GLU A 39 13.56 5.31 19.43
N ASN A 40 12.70 6.27 19.82
CA ASN A 40 12.19 6.39 21.19
C ASN A 40 10.81 5.73 21.41
N VAL A 41 10.42 4.78 20.54
CA VAL A 41 9.07 4.20 20.50
C VAL A 41 9.03 2.75 21.00
N SER A 42 8.01 2.42 21.79
CA SER A 42 7.81 1.09 22.38
C SER A 42 7.43 0.03 21.33
N LYS A 43 8.04 -1.16 21.42
CA LYS A 43 8.00 -2.24 20.42
C LYS A 43 6.96 -3.34 20.70
N ALA A 44 6.10 -3.16 21.70
CA ALA A 44 5.21 -4.22 22.18
C ALA A 44 3.85 -4.24 21.44
N GLY A 45 3.51 -5.36 20.79
CA GLY A 45 2.11 -5.73 20.52
C GLY A 45 1.63 -5.85 19.07
N LEU A 46 2.49 -5.95 18.04
CA LEU A 46 2.03 -6.05 16.65
C LEU A 46 2.81 -7.07 15.81
N THR A 47 2.06 -7.85 15.03
CA THR A 47 2.53 -8.87 14.09
C THR A 47 3.11 -8.24 12.82
N GLN A 48 4.31 -8.67 12.44
CA GLN A 48 5.04 -8.22 11.25
C GLN A 48 4.39 -8.75 9.96
N SER A 49 4.23 -7.87 8.96
CA SER A 49 4.39 -8.26 7.56
C SER A 49 5.77 -7.78 7.10
N ALA A 50 6.43 -8.52 6.20
CA ALA A 50 7.83 -8.33 5.83
C ALA A 50 8.19 -6.93 5.27
N ASN A 51 7.19 -6.11 4.93
CA ASN A 51 7.37 -4.82 4.25
C ASN A 51 6.87 -3.61 5.07
N ILE A 52 6.39 -3.80 6.30
CA ILE A 52 5.92 -2.73 7.18
C ILE A 52 6.89 -2.60 8.35
N ARG A 53 7.53 -1.43 8.50
CA ARG A 53 8.29 -1.11 9.70
C ARG A 53 7.28 -0.88 10.83
N GLN A 54 7.55 -1.53 11.97
CA GLN A 54 6.68 -1.68 13.15
C GLN A 54 5.82 -0.47 13.47
N ALA A 55 4.59 -0.71 13.92
CA ALA A 55 3.70 0.40 14.22
C ALA A 55 4.13 1.16 15.49
N ALA A 56 4.23 2.48 15.36
CA ALA A 56 4.45 3.40 16.46
C ALA A 56 3.12 3.74 17.13
N ALA A 57 3.13 3.94 18.46
CA ALA A 57 2.01 4.52 19.18
C ALA A 57 2.39 5.91 19.72
N ASP A 58 1.49 6.89 19.62
CA ASP A 58 1.66 8.18 20.30
C ASP A 58 1.16 8.13 21.76
N ASN A 59 1.32 9.24 22.49
CA ASN A 59 0.86 9.34 23.89
C ASN A 59 -0.66 9.26 24.05
N ALA A 60 -1.42 9.43 22.96
CA ALA A 60 -2.87 9.25 22.93
C ALA A 60 -3.27 7.80 22.59
N GLY A 61 -2.30 6.94 22.25
CA GLY A 61 -2.50 5.54 21.87
C GLY A 61 -2.82 5.33 20.40
N ASN A 62 -2.76 6.37 19.56
CA ASN A 62 -2.93 6.25 18.12
C ASN A 62 -1.78 5.45 17.53
N ARG A 63 -2.07 4.56 16.58
CA ARG A 63 -1.08 3.68 15.95
C ARG A 63 -0.78 4.13 14.53
N TYR A 64 0.49 4.02 14.14
CA TYR A 64 0.99 4.42 12.83
C TYR A 64 1.94 3.37 12.30
N ALA A 65 1.86 2.99 11.04
CA ALA A 65 2.90 2.16 10.42
C ALA A 65 3.48 2.85 9.18
N VAL A 66 4.78 2.62 8.95
CA VAL A 66 5.49 3.17 7.79
C VAL A 66 6.16 2.06 6.99
N ASP A 67 6.40 2.28 5.71
CA ASP A 67 7.15 1.34 4.86
C ASP A 67 8.68 1.50 4.97
N ALA A 68 9.43 0.80 4.12
CA ALA A 68 10.89 0.83 4.09
C ALA A 68 11.45 2.22 3.72
N GLN A 69 10.68 3.02 2.98
CA GLN A 69 10.96 4.39 2.55
C GLN A 69 10.44 5.43 3.55
N ASN A 70 9.94 4.97 4.70
CA ASN A 70 9.41 5.82 5.74
C ASN A 70 8.21 6.67 5.24
N ARG A 71 7.35 6.06 4.42
CA ARG A 71 6.06 6.63 4.03
C ARG A 71 4.96 6.04 4.91
N LEU A 72 3.97 6.84 5.28
CA LEU A 72 2.83 6.35 6.06
C LEU A 72 2.08 5.29 5.25
N VAL A 73 1.81 4.12 5.82
CA VAL A 73 0.99 3.05 5.23
C VAL A 73 -0.25 2.74 6.05
N LEU A 74 -0.25 3.10 7.34
CA LEU A 74 -1.36 2.85 8.24
C LEU A 74 -1.45 3.95 9.31
N TYR A 75 -2.66 4.40 9.58
CA TYR A 75 -3.05 5.13 10.78
C TYR A 75 -4.27 4.45 11.41
N GLN A 76 -4.27 4.31 12.73
CA GLN A 76 -5.42 3.80 13.49
C GLN A 76 -5.58 4.61 14.77
N ASN A 77 -6.79 5.05 15.01
CA ASN A 77 -7.17 5.75 16.24
C ASN A 77 -7.15 4.79 17.44
N ALA A 78 -6.84 5.29 18.64
CA ALA A 78 -6.95 4.51 19.85
C ALA A 78 -8.42 4.37 20.26
N ASP A 79 -8.89 3.15 20.58
CA ASP A 79 -10.26 2.88 21.05
C ASP A 79 -10.53 3.37 22.50
N ASN A 80 -9.89 4.45 22.96
CA ASN A 80 -10.08 4.99 24.30
C ASN A 80 -10.62 6.44 24.25
N SER A 81 -11.45 6.79 25.23
CA SER A 81 -12.18 8.07 25.32
C SER A 81 -11.29 9.31 25.56
N ASN A 82 -9.97 9.12 25.70
CA ASN A 82 -8.98 10.18 25.94
C ASN A 82 -8.06 10.42 24.73
N ALA A 83 -8.16 9.61 23.68
CA ALA A 83 -7.54 9.93 22.43
C ALA A 83 -8.10 11.27 21.96
N LEU A 84 -7.24 12.20 21.55
CA LEU A 84 -7.68 13.32 20.75
C LEU A 84 -7.86 12.75 19.34
N PRO A 85 -9.08 12.36 18.91
CA PRO A 85 -9.22 11.84 17.58
C PRO A 85 -8.80 12.92 16.60
N PHE A 86 -8.09 12.54 15.54
CA PHE A 86 -7.97 13.43 14.41
C PHE A 86 -9.38 13.67 13.86
N ARG A 87 -9.86 14.89 14.06
CA ARG A 87 -11.19 15.31 13.63
C ARG A 87 -11.06 15.91 12.24
N LEU A 88 -11.82 15.39 11.27
CA LEU A 88 -12.11 16.19 10.09
C LEU A 88 -13.27 17.13 10.47
N GLN A 89 -13.20 18.39 10.05
CA GLN A 89 -14.38 19.25 10.12
C GLN A 89 -15.48 18.60 9.27
N SER A 90 -16.72 18.54 9.78
CA SER A 90 -17.88 17.84 9.20
C SER A 90 -17.81 17.67 7.67
N VAL A 91 -17.45 16.47 7.23
CA VAL A 91 -17.22 16.14 5.82
C VAL A 91 -18.51 15.68 5.16
N LYS A 92 -19.36 16.63 4.75
CA LYS A 92 -20.61 16.33 4.03
C LYS A 92 -20.42 16.18 2.51
N THR A 93 -19.24 16.47 1.99
CA THR A 93 -18.95 16.46 0.55
C THR A 93 -17.61 15.80 0.29
N ASP A 94 -17.43 15.21 -0.89
CA ASP A 94 -16.14 14.64 -1.30
C ASP A 94 -15.01 15.67 -1.24
N LYS A 95 -15.30 16.93 -1.59
CA LYS A 95 -14.29 18.00 -1.51
C LYS A 95 -13.85 18.31 -0.07
N ALA A 96 -14.78 18.23 0.87
CA ALA A 96 -14.45 18.37 2.28
C ALA A 96 -13.61 17.19 2.77
N VAL A 97 -13.91 15.97 2.32
CA VAL A 97 -13.09 14.78 2.59
C VAL A 97 -11.67 14.97 2.06
N GLU A 98 -11.50 15.33 0.79
CA GLU A 98 -10.18 15.58 0.19
C GLU A 98 -9.36 16.59 0.98
N THR A 99 -9.93 17.76 1.25
CA THR A 99 -9.24 18.84 1.97
C THR A 99 -8.78 18.37 3.35
N SER A 100 -9.69 17.71 4.06
CA SER A 100 -9.44 17.27 5.44
C SER A 100 -8.40 16.15 5.51
N VAL A 101 -8.43 15.19 4.57
CA VAL A 101 -7.41 14.13 4.48
C VAL A 101 -6.03 14.70 4.13
N LYS A 102 -5.98 15.68 3.22
CA LYS A 102 -4.73 16.35 2.84
C LYS A 102 -4.14 17.18 3.98
N GLU A 103 -4.99 17.90 4.72
CA GLU A 103 -4.56 18.63 5.92
C GLU A 103 -4.05 17.67 6.99
N LEU A 104 -4.78 16.59 7.25
CA LEU A 104 -4.43 15.55 8.22
C LEU A 104 -3.03 14.97 7.97
N PHE A 105 -2.76 14.61 6.72
CA PHE A 105 -1.50 13.97 6.34
C PHE A 105 -0.43 14.94 5.83
N SER A 106 -0.67 16.25 5.88
CA SER A 106 0.26 17.28 5.38
C SER A 106 1.66 17.25 6.01
N SER A 107 1.77 16.76 7.25
CA SER A 107 3.02 16.62 7.99
C SER A 107 3.67 15.24 7.84
N THR A 108 3.04 14.33 7.10
CA THR A 108 3.52 12.97 6.88
C THR A 108 4.22 12.85 5.53
N ASN A 109 5.11 11.87 5.41
CA ASN A 109 5.84 11.62 4.17
C ASN A 109 4.99 10.80 3.18
N ILE A 110 3.85 11.35 2.74
CA ILE A 110 3.04 10.80 1.65
C ILE A 110 3.41 11.57 0.38
N PRO A 111 4.08 10.93 -0.60
CA PRO A 111 4.39 11.57 -1.88
C PRO A 111 3.12 12.06 -2.56
N HIS A 112 3.19 13.25 -3.15
CA HIS A 112 2.12 13.77 -4.01
C HIS A 112 0.73 13.81 -3.34
N LEU A 113 0.67 14.01 -2.02
CA LEU A 113 -0.57 14.04 -1.24
C LEU A 113 -1.66 14.96 -1.85
N GLN A 114 -1.24 16.05 -2.49
CA GLN A 114 -2.16 17.01 -3.12
C GLN A 114 -2.90 16.45 -4.35
N ASP A 115 -2.38 15.40 -4.98
CA ASP A 115 -2.92 14.83 -6.22
C ASP A 115 -4.03 13.79 -5.97
N PHE A 116 -4.20 13.35 -4.71
CA PHE A 116 -5.25 12.42 -4.32
C PHE A 116 -6.64 13.07 -4.43
N GLN A 117 -7.59 12.36 -5.01
CA GLN A 117 -8.98 12.78 -5.20
C GLN A 117 -9.92 11.68 -4.77
N VAL A 118 -11.11 12.01 -4.26
CA VAL A 118 -12.08 10.98 -3.86
C VAL A 118 -12.49 10.16 -5.08
N ASP A 119 -12.36 8.84 -4.96
CA ASP A 119 -12.75 7.90 -5.98
C ASP A 119 -14.20 7.46 -5.78
N ASN A 120 -15.09 7.99 -6.61
CA ASN A 120 -16.51 7.64 -6.59
C ASN A 120 -16.85 6.38 -7.39
N SER A 121 -15.86 5.73 -8.02
CA SER A 121 -16.05 4.42 -8.67
C SER A 121 -15.99 3.28 -7.67
N ALA A 122 -15.36 3.49 -6.52
CA ALA A 122 -15.28 2.52 -5.45
C ALA A 122 -16.63 2.41 -4.72
N ASN A 123 -17.40 1.38 -5.05
CA ASN A 123 -18.64 1.03 -4.35
C ASN A 123 -18.32 0.40 -2.99
N TYR A 124 -17.97 1.21 -2.00
CA TYR A 124 -17.88 0.75 -0.63
C TYR A 124 -19.27 0.42 -0.09
N ALA A 125 -19.41 -0.76 0.51
CA ALA A 125 -20.62 -1.14 1.24
C ALA A 125 -20.82 -0.27 2.51
N GLU A 126 -19.73 0.27 3.06
CA GLU A 126 -19.75 1.12 4.25
C GLU A 126 -19.78 2.60 3.86
N PRO A 127 -20.84 3.36 4.18
CA PRO A 127 -20.95 4.79 3.81
C PRO A 127 -19.95 5.68 4.55
N THR A 128 -19.35 5.18 5.63
CA THR A 128 -18.30 5.86 6.39
C THR A 128 -16.90 5.55 5.89
N MET A 129 -16.77 4.77 4.80
CA MET A 129 -15.49 4.52 4.16
C MET A 129 -15.40 5.34 2.87
N LYS A 130 -14.25 6.00 2.68
CA LYS A 130 -13.93 6.73 1.47
C LYS A 130 -12.56 6.29 0.98
N GLU A 131 -12.41 6.22 -0.33
CA GLU A 131 -11.11 6.06 -0.97
C GLU A 131 -10.76 7.32 -1.72
N LEU A 132 -9.50 7.72 -1.59
CA LEU A 132 -8.90 8.71 -2.45
C LEU A 132 -7.86 8.00 -3.32
N THR A 133 -7.84 8.29 -4.62
CA THR A 133 -6.85 7.73 -5.54
C THR A 133 -6.00 8.83 -6.17
N ARG A 134 -4.73 8.51 -6.41
CA ARG A 134 -3.82 9.29 -7.25
C ARG A 134 -3.46 8.40 -8.44
N LYS A 135 -3.83 8.83 -9.65
CA LYS A 135 -3.48 8.11 -10.89
C LYS A 135 -2.13 8.58 -11.40
N VAL A 136 -1.17 7.66 -11.47
CA VAL A 136 0.18 7.90 -12.03
C VAL A 136 0.23 7.48 -13.50
N GLY A 137 -0.58 6.49 -13.87
CA GLY A 137 -0.73 5.99 -15.23
C GLY A 137 -1.81 4.92 -15.34
N THR A 138 -1.95 4.32 -16.51
CA THR A 138 -2.93 3.25 -16.72
C THR A 138 -2.62 2.04 -15.84
N GLY A 139 -3.52 1.77 -14.88
CA GLY A 139 -3.36 0.71 -13.89
C GLY A 139 -2.29 1.01 -12.83
N GLU A 140 -1.75 2.22 -12.77
CA GLU A 140 -0.74 2.64 -11.79
C GLU A 140 -1.36 3.70 -10.88
N GLU A 141 -1.78 3.29 -9.69
CA GLU A 141 -2.50 4.17 -8.77
C GLU A 141 -2.08 3.94 -7.31
N ASP A 142 -1.88 5.04 -6.61
CA ASP A 142 -1.85 5.03 -5.15
C ASP A 142 -3.28 5.19 -4.62
N SER A 143 -3.56 4.63 -3.46
CA SER A 143 -4.84 4.86 -2.78
C SER A 143 -4.70 5.11 -1.28
N ILE A 144 -5.61 5.93 -0.76
CA ILE A 144 -5.81 6.19 0.66
C ILE A 144 -7.24 5.78 0.98
N THR A 145 -7.43 4.69 1.70
CA THR A 145 -8.72 4.30 2.25
C THR A 145 -8.86 4.87 3.65
N VAL A 146 -9.89 5.67 3.90
CA VAL A 146 -10.16 6.30 5.19
C VAL A 146 -11.51 5.85 5.70
N LYS A 147 -11.59 5.47 6.98
CA LYS A 147 -12.82 5.17 7.68
C LYS A 147 -13.13 6.23 8.73
N PHE A 148 -14.38 6.67 8.73
CA PHE A 148 -14.92 7.64 9.67
C PHE A 148 -15.84 6.98 10.69
N ASP A 149 -15.94 7.60 11.87
CA ASP A 149 -17.06 7.35 12.78
C ASP A 149 -18.29 8.20 12.40
N THR A 150 -19.38 8.02 13.14
CA THR A 150 -20.64 8.76 12.92
C THR A 150 -20.54 10.26 13.22
N SER A 151 -19.48 10.69 13.91
CA SER A 151 -19.20 12.09 14.20
C SER A 151 -18.24 12.72 13.18
N GLY A 152 -17.75 11.96 12.20
CA GLY A 152 -16.80 12.40 11.18
C GLY A 152 -15.34 12.37 11.62
N ASN A 153 -15.01 11.69 12.72
CA ASN A 153 -13.62 11.50 13.14
C ASN A 153 -12.97 10.36 12.34
N VAL A 154 -11.67 10.48 12.04
CA VAL A 154 -10.93 9.38 11.39
C VAL A 154 -10.66 8.29 12.42
N GLN A 155 -11.19 7.10 12.16
CA GLN A 155 -10.91 5.90 12.95
C GLN A 155 -9.68 5.15 12.41
N TYR A 156 -9.52 5.19 11.08
CA TYR A 156 -8.54 4.39 10.38
C TYR A 156 -8.21 5.02 9.04
N ALA A 157 -6.94 4.94 8.64
CA ALA A 157 -6.54 5.17 7.26
C ALA A 157 -5.48 4.14 6.84
N SER A 158 -5.62 3.60 5.63
CA SER A 158 -4.64 2.72 4.99
C SER A 158 -4.18 3.36 3.70
N ILE A 159 -2.87 3.40 3.49
CA ILE A 159 -2.28 3.94 2.27
C ILE A 159 -1.58 2.81 1.52
N THR A 160 -1.97 2.63 0.27
CA THR A 160 -1.36 1.67 -0.66
C THR A 160 -0.66 2.44 -1.77
N TYR A 161 0.66 2.30 -1.84
CA TYR A 161 1.44 2.86 -2.95
C TYR A 161 1.53 1.87 -4.10
N PHE A 162 1.43 2.31 -5.36
CA PHE A 162 1.62 1.39 -6.50
C PHE A 162 3.08 0.91 -6.56
N THR A 163 4.06 1.75 -6.22
CA THR A 163 5.46 1.34 -6.10
C THR A 163 6.13 1.82 -4.81
N GLU A 164 7.27 1.20 -4.53
CA GLU A 164 8.14 1.55 -3.40
C GLU A 164 8.84 2.91 -3.55
N ASN A 165 9.15 3.33 -4.78
CA ASN A 165 9.98 4.52 -5.04
C ASN A 165 9.30 5.56 -5.94
N ASP A 166 7.97 5.48 -6.12
CA ASP A 166 7.19 6.29 -7.08
C ASP A 166 7.68 6.16 -8.55
N GLU A 167 8.38 5.07 -8.84
CA GLU A 167 8.85 4.76 -10.19
C GLU A 167 7.72 4.19 -11.04
N ARG A 168 7.58 4.66 -12.28
CA ARG A 168 6.64 4.05 -13.23
C ARG A 168 7.08 2.65 -13.62
N ILE A 169 6.12 1.76 -13.80
CA ILE A 169 6.35 0.43 -14.33
C ILE A 169 6.48 0.55 -15.85
N ALA A 170 7.51 -0.07 -16.41
CA ALA A 170 7.73 -0.05 -17.85
C ALA A 170 6.54 -0.71 -18.60
N ASP A 171 6.08 -0.09 -19.68
CA ASP A 171 4.91 -0.59 -20.42
C ASP A 171 5.12 -2.00 -21.00
N ALA A 172 6.37 -2.34 -21.35
CA ALA A 172 6.72 -3.70 -21.77
C ALA A 172 6.42 -4.76 -20.69
N LYS A 173 6.61 -4.43 -19.41
CA LYS A 173 6.31 -5.34 -18.29
C LYS A 173 4.81 -5.45 -18.04
N LYS A 174 4.06 -4.36 -18.24
CA LYS A 174 2.58 -4.39 -18.20
C LYS A 174 2.03 -5.27 -19.32
N ALA A 175 2.58 -5.15 -20.53
CA ALA A 175 2.20 -5.99 -21.67
C ALA A 175 2.49 -7.48 -21.41
N GLU A 176 3.63 -7.81 -20.78
CA GLU A 176 3.93 -9.19 -20.37
C GLU A 176 2.89 -9.73 -19.37
N LEU A 177 2.49 -8.93 -18.38
CA LEU A 177 1.43 -9.29 -17.45
C LEU A 177 0.07 -9.43 -18.12
N ASP A 178 -0.25 -8.54 -19.07
CA ASP A 178 -1.50 -8.59 -19.84
C ASP A 178 -1.57 -9.88 -20.68
N GLN A 179 -0.45 -10.31 -21.26
CA GLN A 179 -0.35 -11.59 -21.98
C GLN A 179 -0.60 -12.79 -21.07
N LYS A 180 -0.08 -12.78 -19.83
CA LYS A 180 -0.35 -13.84 -18.85
C LYS A 180 -1.83 -13.89 -18.45
N ALA A 181 -2.46 -12.73 -18.26
CA ALA A 181 -3.89 -12.64 -17.98
C ALA A 181 -4.73 -13.13 -19.16
N GLN A 182 -4.35 -12.79 -20.39
CA GLN A 182 -5.04 -13.28 -21.59
C GLN A 182 -4.93 -14.80 -21.74
N ALA A 183 -3.74 -15.37 -21.53
CA ALA A 183 -3.55 -16.82 -21.57
C ALA A 183 -4.41 -17.55 -20.52
N TYR A 184 -4.58 -16.95 -19.33
CA TYR A 184 -5.51 -17.47 -18.32
C TYR A 184 -6.96 -17.44 -18.80
N ILE A 185 -7.42 -16.30 -19.33
CA ILE A 185 -8.76 -16.15 -19.89
C ILE A 185 -9.02 -17.19 -20.98
N ASP A 186 -8.10 -17.35 -21.93
CA ASP A 186 -8.22 -18.31 -23.03
C ASP A 186 -8.34 -19.75 -22.49
N SER A 187 -7.58 -20.10 -21.45
CA SER A 187 -7.68 -21.39 -20.78
C SER A 187 -9.06 -21.60 -20.14
N GLN A 188 -9.58 -20.60 -19.42
CA GLN A 188 -10.90 -20.69 -18.80
C GLN A 188 -12.02 -20.81 -19.85
N LEU A 189 -11.96 -20.02 -20.92
CA LEU A 189 -12.92 -20.11 -22.02
C LEU A 189 -12.88 -21.47 -22.72
N ALA A 190 -11.69 -22.03 -22.93
CA ALA A 190 -11.55 -23.38 -23.50
C ALA A 190 -12.17 -24.46 -22.60
N GLN A 191 -11.96 -24.38 -21.28
CA GLN A 191 -12.56 -25.29 -20.30
C GLN A 191 -14.09 -25.19 -20.30
N GLN A 192 -14.63 -23.97 -20.32
CA GLN A 192 -16.08 -23.75 -20.36
C GLN A 192 -16.71 -24.26 -21.67
N LYS A 193 -16.04 -24.05 -22.82
CA LYS A 193 -16.50 -24.57 -24.11
C LYS A 193 -16.57 -26.10 -24.12
N GLN A 194 -15.65 -26.79 -23.44
CA GLN A 194 -15.68 -28.24 -23.30
C GLN A 194 -16.80 -28.71 -22.36
N ALA A 195 -16.98 -28.03 -21.23
CA ALA A 195 -18.01 -28.38 -20.26
C ALA A 195 -19.43 -28.08 -20.76
N LYS A 196 -19.59 -27.05 -21.59
CA LYS A 196 -20.89 -26.51 -22.00
C LYS A 196 -20.89 -26.06 -23.47
N PRO A 197 -20.85 -27.00 -24.44
CA PRO A 197 -20.68 -26.68 -25.88
C PRO A 197 -21.84 -25.88 -26.51
N ASN A 198 -22.98 -25.82 -25.84
CA ASN A 198 -24.19 -25.10 -26.29
C ASN A 198 -24.31 -23.69 -25.68
N GLU A 199 -23.41 -23.32 -24.77
CA GLU A 199 -23.30 -21.97 -24.24
C GLU A 199 -22.21 -21.18 -24.99
N GLU A 200 -22.42 -19.87 -25.13
CA GLU A 200 -21.41 -18.91 -25.53
C GLU A 200 -20.88 -18.23 -24.27
N VAL A 201 -19.59 -18.40 -23.99
CA VAL A 201 -18.93 -17.77 -22.86
C VAL A 201 -17.99 -16.69 -23.38
N THR A 202 -18.11 -15.51 -22.82
CA THR A 202 -17.24 -14.36 -23.07
C THR A 202 -16.55 -13.95 -21.77
N ALA A 203 -15.43 -13.26 -21.89
CA ALA A 203 -14.68 -12.74 -20.76
C ALA A 203 -14.24 -11.31 -21.04
N THR A 204 -14.33 -10.45 -20.04
CA THR A 204 -13.90 -9.06 -20.10
C THR A 204 -13.08 -8.74 -18.87
N VAL A 205 -11.92 -8.10 -19.06
CA VAL A 205 -11.16 -7.51 -17.95
C VAL A 205 -11.89 -6.24 -17.52
N ALA A 206 -12.57 -6.32 -16.36
CA ALA A 206 -13.32 -5.20 -15.79
C ALA A 206 -12.41 -4.18 -15.11
N ALA A 207 -11.31 -4.63 -14.51
CA ALA A 207 -10.31 -3.76 -13.90
C ALA A 207 -8.93 -4.42 -13.94
N LYS A 208 -7.89 -3.59 -13.98
CA LYS A 208 -6.50 -4.03 -13.81
C LYS A 208 -5.67 -3.01 -13.05
N LYS A 209 -4.78 -3.49 -12.19
CA LYS A 209 -3.86 -2.69 -11.37
C LYS A 209 -2.47 -3.31 -11.37
N TYR A 210 -1.45 -2.48 -11.43
CA TYR A 210 -0.05 -2.89 -11.40
C TYR A 210 0.61 -2.33 -10.16
N THR A 211 1.43 -3.16 -9.51
CA THR A 211 2.22 -2.78 -8.35
C THR A 211 3.66 -3.25 -8.52
N LEU A 212 4.61 -2.52 -7.95
CA LEU A 212 6.01 -2.89 -7.87
C LEU A 212 6.44 -2.93 -6.40
N ARG A 213 6.98 -4.07 -5.98
CA ARG A 213 7.56 -4.30 -4.65
C ARG A 213 8.92 -4.97 -4.80
N GLY A 214 9.98 -4.32 -4.34
CA GLY A 214 11.36 -4.70 -4.65
C GLY A 214 11.56 -4.87 -6.16
N ASN A 215 11.94 -6.09 -6.58
CA ASN A 215 12.13 -6.45 -8.00
C ASN A 215 10.93 -7.18 -8.62
N THR A 216 9.78 -7.23 -7.94
CA THR A 216 8.60 -7.96 -8.41
C THR A 216 7.52 -6.97 -8.83
N ILE A 217 7.10 -7.07 -10.08
CA ILE A 217 5.93 -6.37 -10.62
C ILE A 217 4.75 -7.35 -10.60
N THR A 218 3.65 -6.95 -9.96
CA THR A 218 2.42 -7.73 -9.88
C THR A 218 1.31 -7.02 -10.63
N GLY A 219 0.64 -7.70 -11.55
CA GLY A 219 -0.60 -7.26 -12.19
C GLY A 219 -1.79 -8.00 -11.59
N GLY A 220 -2.70 -7.27 -10.96
CA GLY A 220 -4.00 -7.77 -10.49
C GLY A 220 -5.09 -7.48 -11.52
N TYR A 221 -5.94 -8.46 -11.78
CA TYR A 221 -6.99 -8.40 -12.80
C TYR A 221 -8.32 -8.85 -12.20
N SER A 222 -9.37 -8.04 -12.40
CA SER A 222 -10.76 -8.44 -12.16
C SER A 222 -11.38 -8.81 -13.49
N ILE A 223 -11.70 -10.08 -13.67
CA ILE A 223 -12.22 -10.64 -14.91
C ILE A 223 -13.68 -10.99 -14.69
N VAL A 224 -14.56 -10.53 -15.58
CA VAL A 224 -15.97 -10.89 -15.58
C VAL A 224 -16.20 -11.84 -16.74
N PHE A 225 -16.65 -13.04 -16.41
CA PHE A 225 -17.13 -13.99 -17.38
C PHE A 225 -18.64 -13.89 -17.50
N GLN A 226 -19.14 -14.06 -18.72
CA GLN A 226 -20.56 -14.06 -19.01
C GLN A 226 -20.87 -15.26 -19.90
N SER A 227 -21.79 -16.11 -19.46
CA SER A 227 -22.26 -17.26 -20.24
C SER A 227 -23.73 -17.08 -20.62
N ALA A 228 -24.08 -17.35 -21.87
CA ALA A 228 -25.46 -17.38 -22.35
C ALA A 228 -25.71 -18.61 -23.24
N ALA A 229 -26.94 -19.14 -23.23
CA ALA A 229 -27.31 -20.16 -24.21
C ALA A 229 -27.29 -19.56 -25.63
N LYS A 230 -26.82 -20.33 -26.61
CA LYS A 230 -26.79 -19.87 -28.01
C LYS A 230 -28.18 -19.41 -28.47
N GLY A 231 -28.26 -18.17 -28.94
CA GLY A 231 -29.52 -17.55 -29.38
C GLY A 231 -30.40 -16.99 -28.25
N GLN A 232 -29.94 -17.00 -27.00
CA GLN A 232 -30.62 -16.40 -25.85
C GLN A 232 -29.67 -15.54 -24.99
N PRO A 233 -29.18 -14.40 -25.53
CA PRO A 233 -28.22 -13.54 -24.84
C PRO A 233 -28.76 -12.91 -23.55
N ASP A 234 -30.08 -12.80 -23.41
CA ASP A 234 -30.73 -12.12 -22.27
C ASP A 234 -30.75 -12.96 -20.98
N ALA A 235 -30.46 -14.26 -21.05
CA ALA A 235 -30.44 -15.17 -19.90
C ALA A 235 -29.03 -15.38 -19.32
N ALA A 236 -28.14 -14.39 -19.48
CA ALA A 236 -26.72 -14.61 -19.22
C ALA A 236 -26.37 -14.68 -17.72
N VAL A 237 -25.62 -15.73 -17.34
CA VAL A 237 -25.02 -15.86 -16.01
C VAL A 237 -23.68 -15.15 -16.00
N LYS A 238 -23.48 -14.24 -15.03
CA LYS A 238 -22.20 -13.54 -14.82
C LYS A 238 -21.51 -14.04 -13.57
N TRP A 239 -20.20 -14.25 -13.66
CA TRP A 239 -19.37 -14.50 -12.49
C TRP A 239 -18.05 -13.74 -12.61
N GLY A 240 -17.53 -13.33 -11.45
CA GLY A 240 -16.26 -12.60 -11.35
C GLY A 240 -15.14 -13.53 -10.90
N ASP A 241 -13.93 -13.25 -11.35
CA ASP A 241 -12.72 -13.91 -10.91
C ASP A 241 -11.60 -12.87 -10.74
N ALA A 242 -10.83 -12.98 -9.66
CA ALA A 242 -9.75 -12.08 -9.33
C ALA A 242 -8.42 -12.82 -9.42
N GLN A 243 -7.57 -12.41 -10.35
CA GLN A 243 -6.32 -13.09 -10.64
C GLN A 243 -5.13 -12.16 -10.49
N SER A 244 -3.98 -12.73 -10.12
CA SER A 244 -2.73 -11.97 -10.01
C SER A 244 -1.60 -12.70 -10.71
N PHE A 245 -0.80 -11.94 -11.47
CA PHE A 245 0.36 -12.44 -12.20
C PHE A 245 1.58 -11.62 -11.82
N THR A 246 2.75 -12.24 -11.87
CA THR A 246 4.01 -11.57 -11.52
C THR A 246 5.04 -11.66 -12.64
N VAL A 247 5.87 -10.63 -12.75
CA VAL A 247 7.08 -10.57 -13.58
C VAL A 247 8.18 -9.87 -12.78
N SER A 248 9.44 -10.15 -13.10
CA SER A 248 10.56 -9.42 -12.49
C SER A 248 10.77 -8.08 -13.21
N LYS A 249 11.20 -7.05 -12.46
CA LYS A 249 11.59 -5.74 -12.98
C LYS A 249 12.64 -5.86 -14.08
#